data_AF-A0A674JKR1-F1
#
_entry.id   AF-A0A674JKR1-F1
#
_cell.length_a   1.000
_cell.length_b   1.000
_cell.length_c   1.000
_cell.angle_alpha   90.00
_cell.angle_beta   90.00
_cell.angle_gamma   90.00
#
_symmetry.space_group_name_H-M   'P 1'
#
loop_
_entity.id
_entity.type
_entity.pdbx_description
1 polymer ?
#
loop_
_entity_poly.entity_id
_entity_poly.type
_entity_poly.pdbx_seq_one_letter_code
_entity_poly.pdbx_strand_id
1 'polypeptide(L)'
;QRKKYSNFIMADVSQYTVNHLVTFPVGEAAELRSVEDAVRKVAAMEGQGQVWAQEMLLQVTGSAIRLLDVHSKEELESYGLAGVLRCEAMLPGARAHSLLLLVCQEPQQTQPDVHFFKCAHIGAEPIREDINSALLDFKSGSNAQRKEALRWGGCIVGGHTGVQVLWPGCRFDLGVKRKPDAGGSLEEFWGA
;
A
#
# COMPACT_ATOMS: atom_id res chain seq x y z
N GLN A 1 9.81 43.76 14.90
CA GLN A 1 10.97 42.87 14.65
C GLN A 1 10.48 41.42 14.50
N ARG A 2 10.97 40.78 13.44
CA ARG A 2 10.77 39.42 12.88
C ARG A 2 9.77 38.43 13.55
N LYS A 3 8.58 38.29 12.94
CA LYS A 3 7.79 37.04 12.95
C LYS A 3 8.60 35.97 12.23
N LYS A 4 9.16 35.00 12.97
CA LYS A 4 9.77 33.81 12.39
C LYS A 4 8.66 32.82 12.09
N TYR A 5 8.17 32.81 10.86
CA TYR A 5 7.53 31.63 10.29
C TYR A 5 8.64 30.58 10.18
N SER A 6 8.78 29.73 11.20
CA SER A 6 9.56 28.51 11.04
C SER A 6 8.87 27.74 9.93
N ASN A 7 9.61 27.50 8.85
CA ASN A 7 9.28 26.59 7.77
C ASN A 7 8.64 25.30 8.30
N PHE A 8 7.31 25.28 8.43
CA PHE A 8 6.51 24.07 8.63
C PHE A 8 6.33 23.47 7.23
N ILE A 9 7.44 23.03 6.64
CA ILE A 9 7.42 22.29 5.39
C ILE A 9 6.78 20.94 5.74
N MET A 10 5.60 20.69 5.16
CA MET A 10 4.84 19.44 5.26
C MET A 10 5.70 18.26 4.80
N ALA A 11 6.48 17.67 5.71
CA ALA A 11 7.37 16.53 5.45
C ALA A 11 7.11 15.34 6.39
N ASP A 12 5.88 15.24 6.93
CA ASP A 12 5.45 14.16 7.83
C ASP A 12 4.35 13.28 7.22
N VAL A 13 4.04 13.46 5.94
CA VAL A 13 3.00 12.70 5.23
C VAL A 13 3.55 12.21 3.89
N SER A 14 3.45 10.91 3.66
CA SER A 14 3.80 10.27 2.39
C SER A 14 2.56 9.60 1.82
N GLN A 15 2.42 9.53 0.50
CA GLN A 15 1.26 8.94 -0.17
C GLN A 15 1.67 8.05 -1.34
N TYR A 16 1.03 6.89 -1.46
CA TYR A 16 1.33 5.89 -2.47
C TYR A 16 0.03 5.33 -3.06
N THR A 17 -0.07 5.30 -4.39
CA THR A 17 -1.17 4.61 -5.06
C THR A 17 -0.93 3.10 -5.00
N VAL A 18 -1.89 2.36 -4.46
CA VAL A 18 -1.85 0.91 -4.31
C VAL A 18 -3.19 0.31 -4.74
N ASN A 19 -3.20 -0.96 -5.14
CA ASN A 19 -4.45 -1.71 -5.30
C ASN A 19 -4.63 -2.64 -4.12
N HIS A 20 -5.62 -2.40 -3.28
CA HIS A 20 -6.05 -3.36 -2.26
C HIS A 20 -6.61 -4.59 -2.97
N LEU A 21 -6.20 -5.78 -2.53
CA LEU A 21 -6.61 -7.05 -3.14
C LEU A 21 -7.60 -7.80 -2.26
N VAL A 22 -7.23 -7.98 -0.99
CA VAL A 22 -7.99 -8.78 -0.03
C VAL A 22 -7.59 -8.41 1.40
N THR A 23 -8.56 -8.49 2.30
CA THR A 23 -8.37 -8.50 3.76
C THR A 23 -8.94 -9.80 4.31
N PHE A 24 -8.23 -10.44 5.23
CA PHE A 24 -8.79 -11.55 6.01
C PHE A 24 -8.17 -11.64 7.41
N PRO A 25 -8.88 -12.23 8.38
CA PRO A 25 -8.37 -12.35 9.74
C PRO A 25 -7.16 -13.27 9.86
N VAL A 26 -6.25 -12.94 10.77
CA VAL A 26 -5.03 -13.73 11.03
C VAL A 26 -5.34 -15.16 11.49
N GLY A 27 -6.49 -15.42 12.14
CA GLY A 27 -6.91 -16.78 12.46
C GLY A 27 -7.10 -17.67 11.23
N GLU A 28 -7.59 -17.13 10.11
CA GLU A 28 -7.63 -17.79 8.80
C GLU A 28 -6.27 -17.76 8.09
N ALA A 29 -5.33 -16.97 8.62
CA ALA A 29 -3.94 -16.87 8.22
C ALA A 29 -3.01 -17.78 9.03
N ALA A 30 -3.52 -18.64 9.92
CA ALA A 30 -2.68 -19.55 10.73
C ALA A 30 -1.80 -20.49 9.89
N GLU A 31 -2.15 -20.67 8.61
CA GLU A 31 -1.35 -21.39 7.61
C GLU A 31 -0.24 -20.55 6.96
N LEU A 32 -0.23 -19.22 7.14
CA LEU A 32 0.75 -18.31 6.57
C LEU A 32 2.00 -18.22 7.44
N ARG A 33 2.87 -19.24 7.32
CA ARG A 33 4.15 -19.31 8.05
C ARG A 33 5.29 -18.59 7.34
N SER A 34 5.10 -18.31 6.06
CA SER A 34 6.09 -17.71 5.17
C SER A 34 5.47 -16.71 4.20
N VAL A 35 6.31 -15.88 3.59
CA VAL A 35 5.96 -14.98 2.48
C VAL A 35 5.37 -15.79 1.31
N GLU A 36 5.89 -16.98 1.06
CA GLU A 36 5.45 -17.89 0.00
C GLU A 36 4.02 -18.40 0.24
N ASP A 37 3.64 -18.66 1.49
CA ASP A 37 2.27 -19.05 1.84
C ASP A 37 1.29 -17.92 1.54
N ALA A 38 1.66 -16.70 1.93
CA ALA A 38 0.86 -15.51 1.71
C ALA A 38 0.65 -15.25 0.20
N VAL A 39 1.72 -15.40 -0.57
CA VAL A 39 1.71 -15.31 -2.03
C VAL A 39 0.81 -16.37 -2.68
N ARG A 40 0.86 -17.62 -2.20
CA ARG A 40 0.04 -18.72 -2.71
C ARG A 40 -1.45 -18.53 -2.38
N LYS A 41 -1.76 -18.07 -1.16
CA LYS A 41 -3.14 -17.79 -0.75
C LYS A 41 -3.79 -16.73 -1.62
N VAL A 42 -3.11 -15.59 -1.84
CA VAL A 42 -3.62 -14.53 -2.74
C VAL A 42 -3.84 -15.07 -4.15
N ALA A 43 -2.87 -15.83 -4.71
CA ALA A 43 -3.02 -16.40 -6.06
C ALA A 43 -4.18 -17.38 -6.18
N ALA A 44 -4.45 -18.19 -5.14
CA ALA A 44 -5.59 -19.09 -5.10
C ALA A 44 -6.92 -18.32 -5.09
N MET A 45 -7.01 -17.26 -4.29
CA MET A 45 -8.20 -16.40 -4.23
C MET A 45 -8.44 -15.64 -5.55
N GLU A 46 -7.37 -15.19 -6.22
CA GLU A 46 -7.45 -14.63 -7.58
C GLU A 46 -8.03 -15.64 -8.56
N GLY A 47 -7.53 -16.89 -8.54
CA GLY A 47 -8.02 -17.96 -9.42
C GLY A 47 -9.48 -18.36 -9.17
N GLN A 48 -9.99 -18.11 -7.96
CA GLN A 48 -11.39 -18.34 -7.59
C GLN A 48 -12.30 -17.12 -7.83
N GLY A 49 -11.76 -16.00 -8.31
CA GLY A 49 -12.52 -14.76 -8.51
C GLY A 49 -12.96 -14.10 -7.19
N GLN A 50 -12.27 -14.39 -6.08
CA GLN A 50 -12.56 -13.80 -4.76
C GLN A 50 -11.77 -12.53 -4.46
N VAL A 51 -10.89 -12.12 -5.38
CA VAL A 51 -10.08 -10.90 -5.27
C VAL A 51 -10.70 -9.80 -6.12
N TRP A 52 -10.98 -8.67 -5.48
CA TRP A 52 -11.47 -7.47 -6.14
C TRP A 52 -10.46 -6.35 -5.92
N ALA A 53 -9.68 -6.04 -6.96
CA ALA A 53 -8.68 -5.00 -6.87
C ALA A 53 -9.33 -3.61 -6.77
N GLN A 54 -9.15 -2.92 -5.64
CA GLN A 54 -9.59 -1.55 -5.45
C GLN A 54 -8.39 -0.60 -5.38
N GLU A 55 -8.34 0.39 -6.27
CA GLU A 55 -7.29 1.41 -6.24
C GLU A 55 -7.52 2.36 -5.06
N MET A 56 -6.49 2.58 -4.25
CA MET A 56 -6.52 3.40 -3.05
C MET A 56 -5.24 4.24 -2.93
N LEU A 57 -5.33 5.33 -2.17
CA LEU A 57 -4.18 6.11 -1.75
C LEU A 57 -3.77 5.70 -0.33
N LEU A 58 -2.66 4.96 -0.22
CA LEU A 58 -2.06 4.61 1.06
C LEU A 58 -1.25 5.80 1.55
N GLN A 59 -1.66 6.37 2.67
CA GLN A 59 -1.01 7.50 3.31
C GLN A 59 -0.33 7.07 4.61
N VAL A 60 0.95 7.40 4.75
CA VAL A 60 1.72 7.19 5.98
C VAL A 60 1.88 8.53 6.69
N THR A 61 1.63 8.58 7.99
CA THR A 61 1.87 9.74 8.85
C THR A 61 2.68 9.33 10.09
N GLY A 62 3.09 10.30 10.92
CA GLY A 62 3.79 10.02 12.18
C GLY A 62 2.91 9.36 13.26
N SER A 63 1.60 9.23 13.04
CA SER A 63 0.64 8.68 14.01
C SER A 63 -0.23 7.55 13.47
N ALA A 64 -0.43 7.48 12.16
CA ALA A 64 -1.34 6.51 11.53
C ALA A 64 -0.97 6.18 10.08
N ILE A 65 -1.45 5.03 9.61
CA ILE A 65 -1.54 4.63 8.20
C ILE A 65 -3.01 4.76 7.80
N ARG A 66 -3.29 5.43 6.68
CA ARG A 66 -4.65 5.65 6.19
C ARG A 66 -4.82 5.16 4.77
N LEU A 67 -5.99 4.63 4.46
CA LEU A 67 -6.43 4.30 3.10
C LEU A 67 -7.46 5.35 2.71
N LEU A 68 -7.19 6.07 1.62
CA LEU A 68 -8.08 7.10 1.11
C LEU A 68 -8.57 6.74 -0.29
N ASP A 69 -9.77 7.20 -0.64
CA ASP A 69 -10.22 7.18 -2.03
C ASP A 69 -9.28 8.00 -2.91
N VAL A 70 -8.99 7.51 -4.12
CA VAL A 70 -8.02 8.14 -5.02
C VAL A 70 -8.50 9.48 -5.57
N HIS A 71 -9.82 9.70 -5.69
CA HIS A 71 -10.41 10.90 -6.27
C HIS A 71 -10.87 11.89 -5.18
N SER A 72 -11.75 11.46 -4.28
CA SER A 72 -12.36 12.32 -3.26
C SER A 72 -11.41 12.63 -2.11
N LYS A 73 -10.37 11.79 -1.92
CA LYS A 73 -9.48 11.80 -0.75
C LYS A 73 -10.21 11.54 0.57
N GLU A 74 -11.42 11.00 0.51
CA GLU A 74 -12.17 10.54 1.66
C GLU A 74 -11.44 9.39 2.36
N GLU A 75 -11.45 9.41 3.68
CA GLU A 75 -10.84 8.36 4.50
C GLU A 75 -11.73 7.11 4.46
N LEU A 76 -11.20 6.03 3.91
CA LEU A 76 -11.85 4.73 3.85
C LEU A 76 -11.54 3.91 5.10
N GLU A 77 -10.26 3.86 5.47
CA GLU A 77 -9.76 3.12 6.64
C GLU A 77 -8.57 3.86 7.28
N SER A 78 -8.36 3.66 8.59
CA SER A 78 -7.35 4.39 9.37
C SER A 78 -6.83 3.54 10.53
N TYR A 79 -5.55 3.20 10.48
CA TYR A 79 -4.89 2.40 11.50
C TYR A 79 -3.86 3.25 12.25
N GLY A 80 -4.06 3.44 13.55
CA GLY A 80 -3.03 4.04 14.40
C GLY A 80 -1.77 3.19 14.42
N LEU A 81 -0.58 3.80 14.46
CA LEU A 81 0.69 3.06 14.44
C LEU A 81 0.86 2.07 15.61
N ALA A 82 0.15 2.28 16.72
CA ALA A 82 0.10 1.34 17.83
C ALA A 82 -0.59 0.00 17.48
N GLY A 83 -1.53 0.01 16.52
CA GLY A 83 -2.24 -1.17 16.04
C GLY A 83 -1.56 -1.88 14.87
N VAL A 84 -0.49 -1.31 14.30
CA VAL A 84 0.25 -1.92 13.20
C VAL A 84 1.27 -2.92 13.76
N LEU A 85 1.04 -4.20 13.48
CA LEU A 85 1.84 -5.30 14.03
C LEU A 85 3.02 -5.68 13.14
N ARG A 86 2.82 -5.64 11.83
CA ARG A 86 3.83 -6.09 10.85
C ARG A 86 3.60 -5.46 9.49
N CYS A 87 4.68 -5.13 8.79
CA CYS A 87 4.65 -4.67 7.41
C CYS A 87 5.78 -5.33 6.61
N GLU A 88 5.43 -5.98 5.49
CA GLU A 88 6.38 -6.68 4.63
C GLU A 88 6.15 -6.40 3.15
N ALA A 89 7.25 -6.39 2.40
CA ALA A 89 7.26 -6.29 0.96
C ALA A 89 7.66 -7.66 0.42
N MET A 90 6.90 -8.11 -0.56
CA MET A 90 7.08 -9.42 -1.18
C MET A 90 7.23 -9.20 -2.66
N LEU A 91 8.33 -9.68 -3.25
CA LEU A 91 8.50 -9.70 -4.70
C LEU A 91 8.29 -11.14 -5.18
N PRO A 92 7.11 -11.47 -5.71
CA PRO A 92 6.80 -12.85 -6.02
C PRO A 92 7.37 -13.20 -7.39
N GLY A 93 8.62 -13.69 -7.42
CA GLY A 93 9.29 -14.23 -8.61
C GLY A 93 8.84 -13.61 -9.95
N ALA A 94 8.16 -14.42 -10.77
CA ALA A 94 7.72 -14.05 -12.13
C ALA A 94 6.58 -13.00 -12.22
N ARG A 95 6.14 -12.39 -11.11
CA ARG A 95 5.10 -11.35 -11.13
C ARG A 95 5.72 -9.98 -11.38
N ALA A 96 5.10 -9.22 -12.29
CA ALA A 96 5.53 -7.87 -12.66
C ALA A 96 5.39 -6.82 -11.54
N HIS A 97 4.65 -7.14 -10.47
CA HIS A 97 4.35 -6.21 -9.39
C HIS A 97 4.62 -6.85 -8.04
N SER A 98 5.29 -6.11 -7.16
CA SER A 98 5.48 -6.48 -5.76
C SER A 98 4.19 -6.33 -4.96
N LEU A 99 4.05 -7.15 -3.92
CA LEU A 99 2.95 -7.10 -2.97
C LEU A 99 3.43 -6.48 -1.65
N LEU A 100 2.57 -5.68 -1.03
CA LEU A 100 2.73 -5.20 0.34
C LEU A 100 1.75 -5.96 1.23
N LEU A 101 2.25 -6.49 2.34
CA LEU A 101 1.47 -7.09 3.40
C LEU A 101 1.49 -6.13 4.59
N LEU A 102 0.30 -5.84 5.13
CA LEU A 102 0.14 -5.06 6.35
C LEU A 102 -0.72 -5.86 7.34
N VAL A 103 -0.23 -6.05 8.56
CA VAL A 103 -0.99 -6.67 9.64
C VAL A 103 -1.36 -5.58 10.63
N CYS A 104 -2.66 -5.39 10.82
CA CYS A 104 -3.23 -4.40 11.73
C CYS A 104 -4.17 -5.08 12.72
N GLN A 105 -4.24 -4.55 13.94
CA GLN A 105 -5.25 -4.90 14.91
C GLN A 105 -5.85 -3.63 15.49
N GLU A 106 -7.13 -3.40 15.22
CA GLU A 106 -7.89 -2.32 15.84
C GLU A 106 -8.37 -2.72 17.24
N PRO A 107 -8.55 -1.75 18.16
CA PRO A 107 -8.97 -2.03 19.54
C PRO A 107 -10.26 -2.85 19.67
N GLN A 108 -11.16 -2.73 18.70
CA GLN A 108 -12.46 -3.39 18.66
C GLN A 108 -12.39 -4.83 18.11
N GLN A 109 -11.26 -5.22 17.52
CA GLN A 109 -11.09 -6.52 16.90
C GLN A 109 -10.55 -7.57 17.88
N THR A 110 -11.10 -8.78 17.80
CA THR A 110 -10.67 -9.92 18.62
C THR A 110 -9.39 -10.59 18.10
N GLN A 111 -9.06 -10.35 16.83
CA GLN A 111 -7.86 -10.85 16.15
C GLN A 111 -7.38 -9.81 15.12
N PRO A 112 -6.09 -9.79 14.78
CA PRO A 112 -5.57 -8.93 13.71
C PRO A 112 -6.11 -9.35 12.34
N ASP A 113 -6.13 -8.41 11.41
CA ASP A 113 -6.37 -8.64 10.00
C ASP A 113 -5.08 -8.51 9.19
N VAL A 114 -5.03 -9.23 8.07
CA VAL A 114 -3.97 -9.14 7.07
C VAL A 114 -4.53 -8.48 5.82
N HIS A 115 -3.92 -7.36 5.43
CA HIS A 115 -4.25 -6.63 4.22
C HIS A 115 -3.18 -6.87 3.16
N PHE A 116 -3.61 -7.21 1.94
CA PHE A 116 -2.73 -7.34 0.79
C PHE A 116 -2.95 -6.22 -0.20
N PHE A 117 -1.84 -5.61 -0.61
CA PHE A 117 -1.84 -4.58 -1.64
C PHE A 117 -0.88 -4.95 -2.77
N LYS A 118 -1.28 -4.63 -4.00
CA LYS A 118 -0.42 -4.67 -5.18
C LYS A 118 0.14 -3.28 -5.45
N CYS A 119 1.45 -3.16 -5.48
CA CYS A 119 2.16 -1.90 -5.69
C CYS A 119 2.67 -1.81 -7.14
N ALA A 120 1.96 -1.05 -7.98
CA ALA A 120 2.23 -1.01 -9.42
C ALA A 120 3.30 0.01 -9.84
N HIS A 121 3.44 1.13 -9.11
CA HIS A 121 4.28 2.26 -9.52
C HIS A 121 5.68 2.27 -8.90
N ILE A 122 5.77 2.42 -7.57
CA ILE A 122 7.04 2.52 -6.84
C ILE A 122 7.54 1.17 -6.29
N GLY A 123 6.71 0.13 -6.40
CA GLY A 123 6.92 -1.15 -5.72
C GLY A 123 6.61 -1.11 -4.22
N ALA A 124 6.73 -2.24 -3.53
CA ALA A 124 6.34 -2.41 -2.14
C ALA A 124 7.48 -2.07 -1.17
N GLU A 125 8.74 -2.26 -1.57
CA GLU A 125 9.92 -2.05 -0.72
C GLU A 125 10.00 -0.63 -0.16
N PRO A 126 9.85 0.44 -0.97
CA PRO A 126 9.94 1.81 -0.43
C PRO A 126 8.79 2.15 0.52
N ILE A 127 7.61 1.60 0.26
CA ILE A 127 6.43 1.80 1.12
C ILE A 127 6.65 1.09 2.47
N ARG A 128 7.19 -0.13 2.44
CA ARG A 128 7.57 -0.89 3.64
C ARG A 128 8.60 -0.14 4.48
N GLU A 129 9.63 0.42 3.85
CA GLU A 129 10.67 1.19 4.53
C GLU A 129 10.09 2.44 5.22
N ASP A 130 9.24 3.21 4.53
CA ASP A 130 8.55 4.36 5.12
C ASP A 130 7.69 3.95 6.32
N ILE A 131 6.84 2.94 6.17
CA ILE A 131 5.99 2.43 7.28
C ILE A 131 6.85 1.98 8.46
N ASN A 132 7.90 1.18 8.22
CA ASN A 132 8.76 0.70 9.31
C ASN A 132 9.52 1.83 9.99
N SER A 133 9.98 2.84 9.23
CA SER A 133 10.61 4.02 9.79
C SER A 133 9.64 4.84 10.66
N ALA A 134 8.37 4.98 10.24
CA ALA A 134 7.31 5.61 11.02
C ALA A 134 7.04 4.83 12.32
N LEU A 135 7.02 3.50 12.27
CA LEU A 135 6.85 2.65 13.45
C LEU A 135 8.02 2.78 14.45
N LEU A 136 9.25 2.89 13.97
CA LEU A 136 10.43 3.12 14.81
C LEU A 136 10.38 4.49 15.49
N ASP A 137 10.05 5.52 14.73
CA ASP A 137 9.89 6.89 15.23
C ASP A 137 8.76 6.97 16.28
N PHE A 138 7.61 6.34 16.01
CA PHE A 138 6.49 6.25 16.95
C PHE A 138 6.88 5.58 18.27
N LYS A 139 7.60 4.44 18.22
CA LYS A 139 8.06 3.71 19.42
C LYS A 139 9.10 4.48 20.23
N SER A 140 9.90 5.31 19.58
CA SER A 140 10.99 6.09 20.22
C SER A 140 10.59 7.51 20.61
N GLY A 141 9.42 7.99 20.18
CA GLY A 141 9.02 9.40 20.32
C GLY A 141 9.86 10.36 19.47
N SER A 142 10.54 9.85 18.44
CA SER A 142 11.41 10.59 17.51
C SER A 142 10.70 10.86 16.18
N ASN A 143 11.35 11.59 15.27
CA ASN A 143 10.95 11.71 13.86
C ASN A 143 12.16 11.67 12.91
N ALA A 144 13.26 11.06 13.35
CA ALA A 144 14.53 11.10 12.65
C ALA A 144 14.63 10.01 11.57
N GLN A 145 14.19 8.79 11.88
CA GLN A 145 14.36 7.64 10.99
C GLN A 145 13.54 7.80 9.73
N ARG A 146 12.31 8.29 9.86
CA ARG A 146 11.42 8.52 8.74
C ARG A 146 11.87 9.65 7.84
N LYS A 147 12.38 10.74 8.43
CA LYS A 147 13.00 11.82 7.64
C LYS A 147 14.18 11.33 6.83
N GLU A 148 14.94 10.38 7.34
CA GLU A 148 16.05 9.77 6.61
C GLU A 148 15.56 8.85 5.49
N ALA A 149 14.64 7.93 5.77
CA ALA A 149 14.05 7.04 4.75
C ALA A 149 13.45 7.83 3.58
N LEU A 150 12.72 8.91 3.88
CA LEU A 150 12.11 9.78 2.86
C LEU A 150 13.13 10.66 2.10
N ARG A 151 14.34 10.90 2.64
CA ARG A 151 15.40 11.58 1.87
C ARG A 151 15.94 10.72 0.74
N TRP A 152 16.00 9.41 0.95
CA TRP A 152 16.45 8.45 -0.06
C TRP A 152 15.32 8.04 -1.01
N GLY A 153 14.06 8.05 -0.57
CA GLY A 153 12.86 7.84 -1.40
C GLY A 153 12.27 9.09 -2.08
N GLY A 154 12.78 10.29 -1.75
CA GLY A 154 12.19 11.59 -2.02
C GLY A 154 12.22 12.12 -3.47
N CYS A 155 12.29 11.26 -4.48
CA CYS A 155 12.05 11.67 -5.87
C CYS A 155 10.56 11.65 -6.27
N ILE A 156 9.63 11.36 -5.35
CA ILE A 156 8.20 11.29 -5.65
C ILE A 156 7.40 12.22 -4.75
N VAL A 157 7.52 13.52 -4.99
CA VAL A 157 6.45 14.46 -4.69
C VAL A 157 6.33 15.38 -5.90
N GLY A 158 5.18 15.32 -6.56
CA GLY A 158 4.92 16.02 -7.81
C GLY A 158 5.18 17.52 -7.71
N GLY A 159 6.24 17.96 -8.39
CA GLY A 159 6.39 19.30 -8.91
C GLY A 159 6.85 19.13 -10.36
N HIS A 160 6.09 19.67 -11.31
CA HIS A 160 6.46 19.69 -12.72
C HIS A 160 7.88 20.24 -12.89
N THR A 161 8.87 19.38 -13.12
CA THR A 161 10.04 19.56 -13.98
C THR A 161 10.83 18.25 -13.96
N GLY A 162 10.98 17.66 -15.14
CA GLY A 162 11.39 16.28 -15.30
C GLY A 162 12.78 15.98 -14.75
N VAL A 163 12.85 14.94 -13.91
CA VAL A 163 13.97 13.99 -13.91
C VAL A 163 13.35 12.61 -13.69
N GLN A 164 13.22 11.86 -14.79
CA GLN A 164 12.89 10.44 -14.75
C GLN A 164 14.20 9.70 -14.50
N VAL A 165 14.50 9.36 -13.24
CA VAL A 165 15.61 8.46 -12.94
C VAL A 165 15.15 7.04 -13.23
N LEU A 166 15.49 6.57 -14.43
CA LEU A 166 15.33 5.19 -14.85
C LEU A 166 16.28 4.32 -14.03
N TRP A 167 15.74 3.40 -13.22
CA TRP A 167 16.54 2.31 -12.67
C TRP A 167 17.04 1.45 -13.85
N PRO A 168 18.34 1.10 -13.93
CA PRO A 168 18.85 0.32 -15.04
C PRO A 168 18.26 -1.10 -15.00
N GLY A 169 17.32 -1.40 -15.90
CA GLY A 169 16.84 -2.77 -16.14
C GLY A 169 15.37 -2.96 -16.49
N CYS A 170 14.49 -1.96 -16.34
CA CYS A 170 13.06 -2.17 -16.56
C CYS A 170 12.64 -1.93 -18.03
N ARG A 171 12.53 -3.00 -18.81
CA ARG A 171 11.87 -2.99 -20.12
C ARG A 171 10.35 -3.08 -19.90
N PHE A 172 9.65 -1.99 -20.21
CA PHE A 172 8.19 -1.91 -20.16
C PHE A 172 7.57 -2.61 -21.36
N ASP A 173 6.61 -3.51 -21.12
CA ASP A 173 5.59 -3.86 -22.10
C ASP A 173 4.21 -3.54 -21.50
N LEU A 174 3.47 -2.72 -22.22
CA LEU A 174 2.18 -2.14 -21.85
C LEU A 174 1.05 -3.12 -22.18
N GLY A 175 0.09 -3.28 -21.27
CA GLY A 175 -1.13 -4.03 -21.59
C GLY A 175 -2.09 -4.23 -20.43
N VAL A 176 -2.51 -3.16 -19.74
CA VAL A 176 -3.63 -3.24 -18.79
C VAL A 176 -4.94 -3.04 -19.55
N LYS A 177 -5.73 -4.11 -19.65
CA LYS A 177 -7.08 -4.09 -20.21
C LYS A 177 -8.05 -3.66 -19.11
N ARG A 178 -8.55 -2.42 -19.17
CA ARG A 178 -9.69 -1.94 -18.37
C ARG A 178 -10.99 -2.54 -18.97
N LYS A 179 -11.94 -2.97 -18.13
CA LYS A 179 -13.33 -3.29 -18.56
C LYS A 179 -14.22 -2.06 -18.32
N PRO A 180 -15.30 -1.88 -19.11
CA PRO A 180 -16.06 -0.64 -19.19
C PRO A 180 -17.09 -0.53 -18.06
N ASP A 181 -17.51 0.70 -17.82
CA ASP A 181 -18.48 1.10 -16.79
C ASP A 181 -19.83 0.40 -16.99
N ALA A 182 -20.38 -0.09 -15.88
CA ALA A 182 -21.60 -0.86 -15.85
C ALA A 182 -22.82 -0.04 -16.29
N GLY A 183 -23.45 -0.48 -17.38
CA GLY A 183 -24.75 -0.01 -17.84
C GLY A 183 -25.32 -0.97 -18.88
N GLY A 184 -25.78 -2.15 -18.45
CA GLY A 184 -26.43 -3.12 -19.34
C GLY A 184 -26.80 -4.41 -18.60
N SER A 185 -28.09 -4.73 -18.64
CA SER A 185 -28.78 -5.82 -17.93
C SER A 185 -28.18 -7.21 -18.15
N LEU A 186 -28.24 -8.02 -17.09
CA LEU A 186 -28.12 -9.48 -17.13
C LEU A 186 -29.24 -10.03 -18.03
N GLU A 187 -28.89 -10.61 -19.16
CA GLU A 187 -29.46 -11.81 -19.82
C GLU A 187 -28.67 -12.01 -21.11
N GLU A 188 -28.51 -13.26 -21.53
CA GLU A 188 -27.70 -13.74 -22.67
C GLU A 188 -26.21 -13.94 -22.38
N PHE A 189 -25.84 -15.15 -21.93
CA PHE A 189 -24.70 -15.91 -22.50
C PHE A 189 -24.72 -17.36 -21.96
N TRP A 190 -25.82 -18.07 -22.24
CA TRP A 190 -25.78 -19.52 -22.43
C TRP A 190 -26.28 -19.78 -23.85
N GLY A 191 -25.43 -20.30 -24.73
CA GLY A 191 -25.81 -20.63 -26.08
C GLY A 191 -24.66 -21.11 -26.97
N ALA A 192 -24.50 -22.44 -26.99
CA ALA A 192 -23.83 -23.30 -27.98
C ALA A 192 -22.34 -23.09 -28.28
#